data_AF-A0A9Q9N5S1-F1
#
_entry.id   AF-A0A9Q9N5S1-F1
#
_cell.length_a   1.000
_cell.length_b   1.000
_cell.length_c   1.000
_cell.angle_alpha   90.00
_cell.angle_beta   90.00
_cell.angle_gamma   90.00
#
_symmetry.space_group_name_H-M   'P 1'
#
loop_
_entity.id
_entity.type
_entity.pdbx_description
1 polymer ?
#
loop_
_entity_poly.entity_id
_entity_poly.type
_entity_poly.pdbx_seq_one_letter_code
_entity_poly.pdbx_strand_id
1 'polypeptide(L)' 'MSDRKDAKSRRNYLVKCTCPNCSQDSEHSFSRVQKGAQLICPYCHKLFQTTAKNAA' A
#
# COMPACT_ATOMS: atom_id res chain seq x y z
N MET A 1 25.08 1.42 21.17
CA MET A 1 24.28 0.79 20.10
C MET A 1 23.02 0.24 20.76
N SER A 2 21.84 0.74 20.40
CA SER A 2 20.58 0.38 21.05
C SER A 2 19.63 -0.20 20.02
N ASP A 3 19.87 -1.47 19.72
CA ASP A 3 19.04 -2.33 18.89
C ASP A 3 17.72 -2.64 19.59
N ARG A 4 16.80 -1.68 19.57
CA ARG A 4 15.36 -1.89 19.82
C ARG A 4 14.55 -1.64 18.54
N LYS A 5 15.09 -2.07 17.41
CA LYS A 5 14.49 -1.90 16.07
C LYS A 5 14.13 -3.21 15.38
N ASP A 6 14.00 -4.34 16.09
CA ASP A 6 13.75 -5.63 15.41
C ASP A 6 12.62 -6.47 16.04
N ALA A 7 11.47 -5.85 16.34
CA ALA A 7 10.24 -6.59 16.66
C ALA A 7 9.00 -6.11 15.88
N LYS A 8 9.20 -5.26 14.85
CA LYS A 8 8.19 -4.94 13.82
C LYS A 8 8.53 -5.59 12.47
N SER A 9 9.36 -6.63 12.49
CA SER A 9 10.15 -7.13 11.35
C SER A 9 9.40 -8.06 10.38
N ARG A 10 8.10 -8.37 10.55
CA ARG A 10 7.40 -9.33 9.66
C ARG A 10 5.94 -9.05 9.29
N ARG A 11 5.36 -7.91 9.66
CA ARG A 11 4.09 -7.52 9.04
C ARG A 11 4.42 -6.73 7.79
N ASN A 12 4.27 -7.39 6.64
CA ASN A 12 4.54 -6.82 5.32
C ASN A 12 3.90 -5.43 5.24
N TYR A 13 4.73 -4.39 5.35
CA TYR A 13 4.28 -3.00 5.40
C TYR A 13 3.77 -2.55 4.04
N LEU A 14 4.06 -3.35 2.99
CA LEU A 14 3.51 -3.26 1.67
C LEU A 14 2.32 -4.21 1.56
N VAL A 15 1.22 -3.70 1.03
CA VAL A 15 0.09 -4.50 0.58
C VAL A 15 -0.01 -4.38 -0.93
N LYS A 16 -0.39 -5.50 -1.55
CA LYS A 16 -0.73 -5.52 -2.96
C LYS A 16 -2.09 -4.88 -3.15
N CYS A 17 -2.18 -3.92 -4.06
CA CYS A 17 -3.41 -3.28 -4.47
C CYS A 17 -3.50 -3.30 -5.98
N THR A 18 -4.64 -3.71 -6.51
CA THR A 18 -4.88 -3.69 -7.95
C THR A 18 -5.18 -2.27 -8.39
N CYS A 19 -4.43 -1.75 -9.37
CA CYS A 19 -4.69 -0.43 -9.91
C CYS A 19 -5.96 -0.44 -10.76
N PRO A 20 -6.94 0.45 -10.53
CA PRO A 20 -8.17 0.51 -11.34
C PRO A 20 -7.92 1.02 -12.78
N ASN A 21 -6.75 1.59 -13.06
CA ASN A 21 -6.44 2.14 -14.38
C ASN A 21 -5.79 1.13 -15.33
N CYS A 22 -5.01 0.19 -14.81
CA CYS A 22 -4.25 -0.76 -15.63
C CYS A 22 -4.44 -2.21 -15.18
N SER A 23 -5.25 -2.47 -14.16
CA SER A 23 -5.51 -3.79 -13.57
C SER A 23 -4.26 -4.54 -13.10
N GLN A 24 -3.11 -3.87 -12.97
CA GLN A 24 -1.88 -4.45 -12.46
C GLN A 24 -1.84 -4.43 -10.93
N ASP A 25 -1.25 -5.46 -10.33
CA ASP A 25 -0.98 -5.47 -8.90
C ASP A 25 0.22 -4.59 -8.59
N SER A 26 0.03 -3.63 -7.68
CA SER A 26 1.05 -2.68 -7.25
C SER A 26 1.21 -2.75 -5.75
N GLU A 27 2.45 -2.75 -5.28
CA GLU A 27 2.77 -2.79 -3.86
C GLU A 27 2.81 -1.38 -3.26
N HIS A 28 1.93 -1.13 -2.31
CA HIS A 28 1.81 0.16 -1.64
C HIS A 28 1.83 0.01 -0.13
N SER A 29 2.33 1.03 0.57
CA SER A 29 2.37 1.00 2.03
C SER A 29 0.96 0.86 2.61
N PHE A 30 0.76 -0.12 3.49
CA PHE A 30 -0.51 -0.39 4.16
C PHE A 30 -1.10 0.87 4.79
N SER A 31 -0.27 1.67 5.47
CA SER A 31 -0.72 2.92 6.10
C SER A 31 -1.21 3.98 5.09
N ARG A 32 -0.70 3.99 3.86
CA ARG A 32 -1.19 4.90 2.80
C ARG A 32 -2.50 4.37 2.21
N VAL A 33 -2.58 3.06 1.99
CA VAL A 33 -3.77 2.36 1.48
C VAL A 33 -4.93 2.50 2.47
N GLN A 34 -4.70 2.23 3.76
CA GLN A 34 -5.69 2.31 4.83
C GLN A 34 -6.20 3.73 5.05
N LYS A 35 -5.34 4.74 4.92
CA LYS A 35 -5.73 6.17 5.05
C LYS A 35 -6.43 6.71 3.80
N GLY A 36 -6.62 5.90 2.76
CA GLY A 36 -7.20 6.36 1.48
C GLY A 36 -6.37 7.44 0.80
N ALA A 37 -5.04 7.42 1.00
CA ALA A 37 -4.16 8.40 0.37
C ALA A 37 -4.12 8.19 -1.17
N GLN A 38 -3.74 9.24 -1.89
CA GLN A 38 -3.41 9.10 -3.31
C GLN A 38 -2.15 8.25 -3.47
N LEU A 39 -2.27 7.18 -4.24
CA LEU A 39 -1.20 6.25 -4.60
C LEU A 39 -0.88 6.42 -6.08
N ILE A 40 0.39 6.29 -6.43
CA ILE A 40 0.84 6.31 -7.83
C ILE A 40 1.13 4.89 -8.29
N CYS A 41 0.50 4.46 -9.38
CA CYS A 41 0.79 3.15 -9.94
C CYS A 41 2.12 3.18 -10.70
N PRO A 42 3.06 2.24 -10.47
CA PRO A 42 4.34 2.20 -11.18
C PRO A 42 4.20 1.73 -12.64
N TYR A 43 3.07 1.11 -13.00
CA TYR A 43 2.84 0.60 -14.35
C TYR A 43 2.25 1.65 -15.29
N CYS A 44 1.27 2.43 -14.80
CA CYS A 44 0.61 3.45 -15.62
C CYS A 44 0.96 4.88 -15.23
N HIS A 45 1.75 5.07 -14.16
CA HIS A 45 2.10 6.37 -13.56
C HIS A 45 0.90 7.26 -13.22
N LYS A 46 -0.31 6.68 -13.20
CA LYS A 46 -1.54 7.40 -12.83
C LYS A 46 -1.74 7.34 -11.32
N LEU A 47 -2.25 8.45 -10.80
CA LEU A 47 -2.72 8.55 -9.43
C LEU A 47 -4.06 7.85 -9.29
N PHE A 48 -4.23 7.08 -8.23
CA PHE A 48 -5.48 6.44 -7.86
C PHE A 48 -5.62 6.42 -6.35
N GLN A 49 -6.84 6.22 -5.86
CA GLN A 49 -7.11 6.03 -4.44
C GLN A 49 -7.63 4.62 -4.26
N THR A 50 -7.03 3.86 -3.33
CA THR A 50 -7.57 2.56 -2.94
C THR A 50 -8.81 2.82 -2.10
N THR A 51 -9.98 2.52 -2.66
CA THR A 51 -11.22 2.48 -1.89
C THR A 51 -11.18 1.25 -0.98
N ALA A 52 -10.46 1.35 0.13
CA ALA A 52 -10.53 0.36 1.21
C ALA A 52 -11.89 0.48 1.94
N LYS A 53 -12.99 0.35 1.20
CA LYS A 53 -14.32 0.08 1.75
C LYS A 53 -14.51 -1.44 1.75
N ASN A 54 -13.78 -2.13 2.62
CA ASN A 54 -14.14 -3.47 3.10
C ASN A 54 -13.29 -3.81 4.31
N ALA A 55 -13.71 -3.27 5.45
CA ALA A 55 -13.43 -3.79 6.77
C ALA A 55 -14.68 -3.51 7.61
N ALA A 56 -15.75 -4.24 7.31
CA ALA A 56 -16.93 -4.40 8.15
C ALA A 56 -17.23 -5.89 8.21
#